data_AF-A0A2C9JWQ1-F1
#
_entry.id   AF-A0A2C9JWQ1-F1
#
_cell.length_a   1.000
_cell.length_b   1.000
_cell.length_c   1.000
_cell.angle_alpha   90.00
_cell.angle_beta   90.00
_cell.angle_gamma   90.00
#
_symmetry.space_group_name_H-M   'P 1'
#
loop_
_entity.id
_entity.type
_entity.pdbx_description
1 polymer ?
#
loop_
_entity_poly.entity_id
_entity_poly.type
_entity_poly.pdbx_seq_one_letter_code
_entity_poly.pdbx_strand_id
1 'polypeptide(L)'
;MGKVSDGGWEVCDDPDVRPREPCIIYSFGINNDFSFDDDAAAMYGCHVYSFDPSMTKANDQYDRSPKVHFYKIGLDGRTYVNIKKWPLFTFQDIRKKLGHQNVTIDVIKMDIESSEWAALPEMVDSGQLSGVKQLLVEFHLQLQTRNYVLPKLRLMQKLEVAGFKRFYVHKNPSCKLKVKGMPMERTKCYEVHYLKR
;
A
#
# COMPACT_ATOMS: atom_id res chain seq x y z
N MET A 1 -8.89 -9.73 -4.99
CA MET A 1 -7.69 -10.39 -5.57
C MET A 1 -6.77 -10.80 -4.45
N GLY A 2 -5.98 -11.86 -4.64
CA GLY A 2 -5.20 -12.48 -3.58
C GLY A 2 -6.01 -13.47 -2.76
N LYS A 3 -5.45 -13.90 -1.63
CA LYS A 3 -6.10 -14.89 -0.74
C LYS A 3 -7.48 -14.39 -0.26
N VAL A 4 -8.42 -15.31 -0.11
CA VAL A 4 -9.75 -15.03 0.50
C VAL A 4 -9.63 -14.69 2.00
N SER A 5 -8.53 -15.09 2.62
CA SER A 5 -8.18 -14.76 4.00
C SER A 5 -7.37 -13.45 4.07
N ASP A 6 -6.50 -13.33 5.06
CA ASP A 6 -5.46 -12.31 5.10
C ASP A 6 -4.62 -12.30 3.81
N GLY A 7 -4.34 -11.11 3.28
CA GLY A 7 -3.68 -10.90 1.99
C GLY A 7 -4.60 -10.67 0.78
N GLY A 8 -5.93 -10.68 0.96
CA GLY A 8 -6.91 -10.32 -0.06
C GLY A 8 -7.19 -8.81 -0.14
N TRP A 9 -7.29 -8.26 -1.35
CA TRP A 9 -7.54 -6.83 -1.57
C TRP A 9 -8.62 -6.58 -2.64
N GLU A 10 -9.49 -5.61 -2.34
CA GLU A 10 -10.52 -5.11 -3.25
C GLU A 10 -10.01 -3.99 -4.16
N VAL A 11 -9.95 -4.25 -5.47
CA VAL A 11 -9.74 -3.21 -6.49
C VAL A 11 -11.10 -2.82 -7.05
N CYS A 12 -11.38 -1.52 -7.16
CA CYS A 12 -12.60 -1.05 -7.79
C CYS A 12 -12.55 -1.38 -9.29
N ASP A 13 -13.50 -2.19 -9.73
CA ASP A 13 -13.56 -2.74 -11.09
C ASP A 13 -14.53 -1.95 -12.01
N ASP A 14 -14.96 -0.76 -11.58
CA ASP A 14 -15.85 0.10 -12.35
C ASP A 14 -15.22 0.50 -13.69
N PRO A 15 -15.99 0.56 -14.79
CA PRO A 15 -15.44 0.74 -16.14
C PRO A 15 -14.56 1.98 -16.38
N ASP A 16 -14.72 3.05 -15.60
CA ASP A 16 -13.96 4.30 -15.75
C ASP A 16 -12.65 4.33 -14.96
N VAL A 17 -12.50 3.45 -13.96
CA VAL A 17 -11.34 3.42 -13.05
C VAL A 17 -10.63 2.07 -12.97
N ARG A 18 -11.22 1.03 -13.57
CA ARG A 18 -10.62 -0.29 -13.77
C ARG A 18 -9.26 -0.16 -14.46
N PRO A 19 -8.20 -0.81 -13.94
CA PRO A 19 -6.91 -0.89 -14.62
C PRO A 19 -7.05 -1.53 -16.02
N ARG A 20 -6.40 -0.95 -17.04
CA ARG A 20 -6.40 -1.46 -18.42
C ARG A 20 -5.03 -1.24 -19.06
N GLU A 21 -4.59 -2.18 -19.90
CA GLU A 21 -3.31 -2.04 -20.58
C GLU A 21 -3.25 -0.78 -21.48
N PRO A 22 -2.13 -0.04 -21.47
CA PRO A 22 -0.99 -0.18 -20.56
C PRO A 22 -1.30 0.37 -19.16
N CYS A 23 -1.05 -0.44 -18.11
CA CYS A 23 -1.29 -0.05 -16.71
C CYS A 23 -0.16 -0.47 -15.78
N ILE A 24 -0.03 0.27 -14.68
CA ILE A 24 0.97 0.06 -13.64
C ILE A 24 0.30 -0.07 -12.28
N ILE A 25 0.67 -1.12 -11.55
CA ILE A 25 0.26 -1.34 -10.16
C ILE A 25 1.50 -1.38 -9.28
N TYR A 26 1.47 -0.67 -8.16
CA TYR A 26 2.49 -0.77 -7.12
C TYR A 26 1.93 -1.54 -5.93
N SER A 27 2.69 -2.51 -5.43
CA SER A 27 2.32 -3.37 -4.32
C SER A 27 3.44 -3.32 -3.27
N PHE A 28 3.18 -2.72 -2.12
CA PHE A 28 4.15 -2.57 -1.03
C PHE A 28 3.81 -3.50 0.13
N GLY A 29 4.86 -4.15 0.66
CA GLY A 29 4.78 -5.18 1.69
C GLY A 29 4.14 -6.45 1.17
N ILE A 30 5.00 -7.32 0.67
CA ILE A 30 4.59 -8.56 0.02
C ILE A 30 4.53 -9.68 1.04
N ASN A 31 5.43 -9.69 2.02
CA ASN A 31 5.51 -10.70 3.07
C ASN A 31 5.52 -12.15 2.52
N ASN A 32 6.16 -12.35 1.37
CA ASN A 32 6.20 -13.62 0.63
C ASN A 32 4.83 -14.12 0.13
N ASP A 33 3.86 -13.23 0.01
CA ASP A 33 2.55 -13.48 -0.58
C ASP A 33 2.31 -12.58 -1.78
N PHE A 34 2.58 -13.13 -2.97
CA PHE A 34 2.35 -12.46 -4.25
C PHE A 34 0.98 -12.78 -4.85
N SER A 35 0.07 -13.40 -4.11
CA SER A 35 -1.23 -13.80 -4.67
C SER A 35 -2.01 -12.61 -5.23
N PHE A 36 -1.98 -11.46 -4.56
CA PHE A 36 -2.55 -10.22 -5.10
C PHE A 36 -1.87 -9.79 -6.40
N ASP A 37 -0.54 -9.78 -6.40
CA ASP A 37 0.29 -9.31 -7.50
C ASP A 37 0.10 -10.17 -8.76
N ASP A 38 0.13 -11.49 -8.58
CA ASP A 38 -0.06 -12.49 -9.63
C ASP A 38 -1.51 -12.42 -10.18
N ASP A 39 -2.52 -12.31 -9.32
CA ASP A 39 -3.93 -12.16 -9.73
C ASP A 39 -4.17 -10.84 -10.48
N ALA A 40 -3.60 -9.73 -10.01
CA ALA A 40 -3.78 -8.42 -10.64
C ALA A 40 -3.14 -8.36 -12.03
N ALA A 41 -1.95 -8.94 -12.18
CA ALA A 41 -1.30 -9.08 -13.48
C ALA A 41 -2.12 -9.96 -14.42
N ALA A 42 -2.64 -11.10 -13.94
CA ALA A 42 -3.44 -12.02 -14.75
C ALA A 42 -4.81 -11.42 -15.15
N MET A 43 -5.46 -10.69 -14.25
CA MET A 43 -6.80 -10.14 -14.47
C MET A 43 -6.78 -8.90 -15.37
N TYR A 44 -5.80 -8.02 -15.20
CA TYR A 44 -5.77 -6.72 -15.89
C TYR A 44 -4.67 -6.57 -16.95
N GLY A 45 -3.70 -7.48 -17.01
CA GLY A 45 -2.52 -7.36 -17.87
C GLY A 45 -1.49 -6.31 -17.40
N CYS A 46 -1.67 -5.72 -16.22
CA CYS A 46 -0.79 -4.65 -15.74
C CYS A 46 0.62 -5.14 -15.44
N HIS A 47 1.59 -4.23 -15.56
CA HIS A 47 2.88 -4.42 -14.91
C HIS A 47 2.72 -4.11 -13.43
N VAL A 48 2.94 -5.12 -12.59
CA VAL A 48 2.89 -5.04 -11.14
C VAL A 48 4.32 -4.94 -10.62
N TYR A 49 4.59 -3.89 -9.85
CA TYR A 49 5.87 -3.63 -9.20
C TYR A 49 5.69 -3.89 -7.71
N SER A 50 6.30 -4.97 -7.24
CA SER A 50 6.18 -5.50 -5.89
C SER A 50 7.42 -5.09 -5.07
N PHE A 51 7.20 -4.54 -3.87
CA PHE A 51 8.26 -3.95 -3.05
C PHE A 51 8.22 -4.46 -1.62
N ASP A 52 9.31 -5.08 -1.16
CA ASP A 52 9.44 -5.47 0.24
C ASP A 52 10.92 -5.63 0.64
N PRO A 53 11.43 -4.83 1.59
CA PRO A 53 12.83 -4.90 1.98
C PRO A 53 13.14 -6.08 2.92
N SER A 54 12.11 -6.70 3.51
CA SER A 54 12.22 -7.76 4.51
C SER A 54 12.32 -9.16 3.92
N MET A 55 12.10 -9.30 2.61
CA MET A 55 12.07 -10.59 1.91
C MET A 55 13.40 -11.33 2.02
N THR A 56 13.36 -12.56 2.53
CA THR A 56 14.56 -13.40 2.74
C THR A 56 14.58 -14.67 1.89
N LYS A 57 13.43 -15.10 1.35
CA LYS A 57 13.36 -16.31 0.52
C LYS A 57 14.10 -16.10 -0.80
N ALA A 58 15.00 -17.03 -1.13
CA ALA A 58 15.84 -16.92 -2.33
C ALA A 58 15.04 -16.78 -3.62
N ASN A 59 13.95 -17.55 -3.77
CA ASN A 59 13.13 -17.57 -4.97
C ASN A 59 12.24 -16.32 -5.12
N ASP A 60 12.07 -15.55 -4.06
CA ASP A 60 11.20 -14.36 -4.03
C ASP A 60 12.01 -13.06 -4.05
N GLN A 61 13.25 -13.11 -4.55
CA GLN A 61 14.14 -11.96 -4.70
C GLN A 61 14.28 -11.48 -6.14
N TYR A 62 13.49 -12.04 -7.05
CA TYR A 62 13.52 -11.77 -8.48
C TYR A 62 12.11 -11.59 -9.02
N ASP A 63 12.02 -11.09 -10.25
CA ASP A 63 10.78 -11.03 -11.01
C ASP A 63 10.12 -12.40 -11.07
N ARG A 64 8.81 -12.44 -10.82
CA ARG A 64 8.02 -13.68 -10.81
C ARG A 64 7.51 -14.03 -12.20
N SER A 65 7.32 -13.02 -13.04
CA SER A 65 6.87 -13.15 -14.42
C SER A 65 7.28 -11.90 -15.22
N PRO A 66 7.10 -11.88 -16.56
CA PRO A 66 7.31 -10.67 -17.36
C PRO A 66 6.44 -9.47 -16.97
N LYS A 67 5.40 -9.68 -16.14
CA LYS A 67 4.45 -8.66 -15.67
C LYS A 67 4.53 -8.41 -14.17
N VAL A 68 5.23 -9.24 -13.40
CA VAL A 68 5.33 -9.11 -11.93
C VAL A 68 6.80 -8.97 -11.57
N HIS A 69 7.18 -7.73 -11.27
CA HIS A 69 8.56 -7.32 -11.00
C HIS A 69 8.79 -7.16 -9.50
N PHE A 70 9.93 -7.62 -8.98
CA PHE A 70 10.21 -7.52 -7.55
C PHE A 70 11.43 -6.66 -7.22
N TYR A 71 11.27 -5.82 -6.20
CA TYR A 71 12.34 -4.96 -5.69
C TYR A 71 12.44 -5.09 -4.17
N LYS A 72 13.64 -5.46 -3.70
CA LYS A 72 13.97 -5.55 -2.28
C LYS A 72 14.25 -4.19 -1.63
N ILE A 73 13.27 -3.30 -1.70
CA ILE A 73 13.29 -1.95 -1.14
C ILE A 73 11.98 -1.68 -0.41
N GLY A 74 11.98 -0.77 0.55
CA GLY A 74 10.76 -0.35 1.23
C GLY A 74 10.38 1.10 0.95
N LEU A 75 9.14 1.43 1.31
CA LEU A 75 8.58 2.77 1.22
C LEU A 75 8.58 3.43 2.61
N ASP A 76 8.99 4.69 2.66
CA ASP A 76 8.97 5.53 3.88
C ASP A 76 8.77 7.00 3.47
N GLY A 77 8.65 7.92 4.44
CA GLY A 77 8.60 9.36 4.20
C GLY A 77 9.95 10.00 3.90
N ARG A 78 11.03 9.22 3.86
CA ARG A 78 12.37 9.68 3.48
C ARG A 78 13.22 8.54 2.92
N THR A 79 14.26 8.89 2.17
CA THR A 79 15.21 7.92 1.61
C THR A 79 16.41 7.70 2.55
N TYR A 80 16.61 6.47 3.00
CA TYR A 80 17.69 6.09 3.93
C TYR A 80 17.86 4.58 4.03
N VAL A 81 18.91 4.12 4.72
CA VAL A 81 19.06 2.72 5.14
C VAL A 81 18.80 2.64 6.64
N ASN A 82 17.84 1.79 7.05
CA ASN A 82 17.49 1.65 8.45
C ASN A 82 18.46 0.72 9.22
N ILE A 83 18.23 0.54 10.53
CA ILE A 83 19.06 -0.32 11.39
C ILE A 83 19.06 -1.80 10.98
N LYS A 84 18.04 -2.25 10.25
CA LYS A 84 17.95 -3.62 9.69
C LYS A 84 18.66 -3.75 8.34
N LYS A 85 19.38 -2.71 7.91
CA LYS A 85 20.02 -2.58 6.59
C LYS A 85 19.04 -2.61 5.41
N TRP A 86 17.78 -2.25 5.67
CA TRP A 86 16.78 -2.14 4.62
C TRP A 86 16.90 -0.79 3.92
N PRO A 87 17.05 -0.77 2.58
CA PRO A 87 16.98 0.46 1.82
C PRO A 87 15.51 0.89 1.70
N LEU A 88 15.22 2.06 2.26
CA LEU A 88 13.90 2.70 2.26
C LEU A 88 13.97 3.95 1.40
N PHE A 89 12.90 4.21 0.65
CA PHE A 89 12.81 5.32 -0.29
C PHE A 89 11.50 6.07 -0.12
N THR A 90 11.50 7.37 -0.47
CA THR A 90 10.24 8.08 -0.73
C THR A 90 9.57 7.51 -1.98
N PHE A 91 8.25 7.72 -2.10
CA PHE A 91 7.54 7.30 -3.29
C PHE A 91 8.05 8.01 -4.57
N GLN A 92 8.44 9.28 -4.44
CA GLN A 92 9.07 10.04 -5.52
C GLN A 92 10.37 9.38 -6.01
N ASP A 93 11.23 8.94 -5.10
CA ASP A 93 12.51 8.30 -5.46
C ASP A 93 12.30 6.92 -6.08
N ILE A 94 11.29 6.17 -5.63
CA ILE A 94 10.91 4.89 -6.25
C ILE A 94 10.45 5.12 -7.69
N ARG A 95 9.54 6.08 -7.92
CA ARG A 95 9.11 6.45 -9.28
C ARG A 95 10.30 6.86 -10.15
N LYS A 96 11.21 7.68 -9.62
CA LYS A 96 12.42 8.09 -10.33
C LYS A 96 13.31 6.90 -10.70
N LYS A 97 13.52 5.97 -9.77
CA LYS A 97 14.33 4.78 -9.98
C LYS A 97 13.78 3.88 -11.09
N LEU A 98 12.46 3.84 -11.24
CA LEU A 98 11.76 3.04 -12.24
C LEU A 98 11.44 3.79 -13.55
N GLY A 99 11.70 5.10 -13.63
CA GLY A 99 11.34 5.91 -14.79
C GLY A 99 9.85 6.27 -14.87
N HIS A 100 9.10 6.16 -13.77
CA HIS A 100 7.65 6.37 -13.71
C HIS A 100 7.23 7.77 -13.22
N GLN A 101 8.09 8.78 -13.29
CA GLN A 101 7.81 10.13 -12.75
C GLN A 101 6.56 10.79 -13.38
N ASN A 102 6.31 10.51 -14.66
CA ASN A 102 5.24 11.13 -15.45
C ASN A 102 4.18 10.10 -15.91
N VAL A 103 4.13 8.93 -15.26
CA VAL A 103 3.20 7.86 -15.60
C VAL A 103 2.17 7.71 -14.50
N THR A 104 0.91 7.51 -14.89
CA THR A 104 -0.20 7.23 -13.97
C THR A 104 -0.01 5.85 -13.33
N ILE A 105 -0.24 5.76 -12.02
CA ILE A 105 -0.30 4.51 -11.28
C ILE A 105 -1.77 4.18 -11.05
N ASP A 106 -2.24 3.06 -11.60
CA ASP A 106 -3.65 2.67 -11.53
C ASP A 106 -4.03 2.25 -10.11
N VAL A 107 -3.18 1.47 -9.45
CA VAL A 107 -3.42 0.99 -8.08
C VAL A 107 -2.13 1.06 -7.28
N ILE A 108 -2.23 1.58 -6.06
CA ILE A 108 -1.24 1.37 -5.00
C ILE A 108 -1.87 0.48 -3.94
N LYS A 109 -1.33 -0.71 -3.71
CA LYS A 109 -1.58 -1.54 -2.53
C LYS A 109 -0.46 -1.30 -1.53
N MET A 110 -0.79 -1.00 -0.27
CA MET A 110 0.17 -0.59 0.75
C MET A 110 -0.15 -1.24 2.10
N ASP A 111 0.74 -2.14 2.52
CA ASP A 111 0.77 -2.74 3.85
C ASP A 111 2.24 -2.77 4.29
N ILE A 112 2.71 -1.75 5.00
CA ILE A 112 4.14 -1.52 5.27
C ILE A 112 4.43 -1.30 6.74
N GLU A 113 3.64 -1.94 7.60
CA GLU A 113 3.92 -2.11 9.03
C GLU A 113 4.21 -0.78 9.76
N SER A 114 3.26 0.16 9.70
CA SER A 114 3.29 1.51 10.29
C SER A 114 4.09 2.56 9.51
N SER A 115 4.83 2.19 8.46
CA SER A 115 5.52 3.16 7.60
C SER A 115 4.54 4.02 6.77
N GLU A 116 3.25 3.61 6.68
CA GLU A 116 2.20 4.39 5.99
C GLU A 116 2.08 5.79 6.60
N TRP A 117 2.28 5.89 7.92
CA TRP A 117 2.18 7.15 8.65
C TRP A 117 3.32 8.14 8.36
N ALA A 118 4.41 7.69 7.76
CA ALA A 118 5.50 8.54 7.28
C ALA A 118 5.39 8.76 5.75
N ALA A 119 5.11 7.69 5.01
CA ALA A 119 5.05 7.71 3.55
C ALA A 119 3.89 8.55 3.01
N LEU A 120 2.66 8.31 3.46
CA LEU A 120 1.48 8.98 2.89
C LEU A 120 1.48 10.51 3.08
N PRO A 121 1.87 11.07 4.24
CA PRO A 121 2.02 12.52 4.35
C PRO A 121 3.00 13.09 3.32
N GLU A 122 4.17 12.45 3.15
CA GLU A 122 5.15 12.87 2.14
C GLU A 122 4.54 12.79 0.73
N MET A 123 3.90 11.68 0.37
CA MET A 123 3.26 11.50 -0.94
C MET A 123 2.18 12.54 -1.25
N VAL A 124 1.41 12.95 -0.23
CA VAL A 124 0.42 14.03 -0.35
C VAL A 124 1.13 15.36 -0.54
N ASP A 125 2.07 15.69 0.34
CA ASP A 125 2.70 17.02 0.41
C ASP A 125 3.62 17.26 -0.81
N SER A 126 4.22 16.22 -1.39
CA SER A 126 5.01 16.29 -2.63
C SER A 126 4.18 16.14 -3.91
N GLY A 127 2.85 16.05 -3.78
CA GLY A 127 1.92 16.00 -4.91
C GLY A 127 1.97 14.70 -5.73
N GLN A 128 2.68 13.68 -5.26
CA GLN A 128 2.89 12.44 -6.01
C GLN A 128 1.63 11.61 -6.17
N LEU A 129 0.63 11.78 -5.30
CA LEU A 129 -0.67 11.12 -5.43
C LEU A 129 -1.55 11.66 -6.56
N SER A 130 -1.18 12.78 -7.20
CA SER A 130 -1.95 13.38 -8.30
C SER A 130 -2.16 12.40 -9.46
N GLY A 131 -1.16 11.58 -9.78
CA GLY A 131 -1.21 10.55 -10.83
C GLY A 131 -1.66 9.17 -10.36
N VAL A 132 -2.35 9.05 -9.21
CA VAL A 132 -2.79 7.76 -8.65
C VAL A 132 -4.32 7.66 -8.71
N LYS A 133 -4.87 6.59 -9.28
CA LYS A 133 -6.33 6.36 -9.37
C LYS A 133 -6.90 5.67 -8.14
N GLN A 134 -6.30 4.57 -7.70
CA GLN A 134 -6.75 3.81 -6.54
C GLN A 134 -5.64 3.67 -5.51
N LEU A 135 -5.99 3.82 -4.23
CA LEU A 135 -5.08 3.70 -3.10
C LEU A 135 -5.71 2.78 -2.06
N LEU A 136 -5.12 1.60 -1.89
CA LEU A 136 -5.56 0.56 -0.95
C LEU A 136 -4.51 0.44 0.15
N VAL A 137 -4.89 0.73 1.39
CA VAL A 137 -3.93 0.87 2.49
C VAL A 137 -4.40 0.10 3.71
N GLU A 138 -3.53 -0.72 4.29
CA GLU A 138 -3.70 -1.22 5.65
C GLU A 138 -3.07 -0.23 6.65
N PHE A 139 -3.90 0.40 7.47
CA PHE A 139 -3.44 1.33 8.50
C PHE A 139 -3.14 0.63 9.82
N HIS A 140 -1.87 0.62 10.21
CA HIS A 140 -1.38 0.03 11.46
C HIS A 140 -1.45 1.00 12.66
N LEU A 141 -2.38 0.82 13.58
CA LEU A 141 -2.52 1.64 14.79
C LEU A 141 -1.81 1.00 15.99
N GLN A 142 -0.73 1.60 16.48
CA GLN A 142 -0.01 1.06 17.64
C GLN A 142 -0.63 1.47 18.98
N LEU A 143 -1.25 2.64 19.06
CA LEU A 143 -1.79 3.22 20.28
C LEU A 143 -3.20 3.80 20.04
N GLN A 144 -3.97 3.96 21.12
CA GLN A 144 -5.31 4.56 21.08
C GLN A 144 -5.38 5.95 21.74
N THR A 145 -4.24 6.54 22.11
CA THR A 145 -4.22 7.86 22.75
C THR A 145 -4.61 8.96 21.75
N ARG A 146 -5.31 9.99 22.24
CA ARG A 146 -5.75 11.12 21.39
C ARG A 146 -4.59 11.74 20.60
N ASN A 147 -3.45 11.97 21.25
CA ASN A 147 -2.27 12.58 20.61
C ASN A 147 -1.68 11.71 19.50
N TYR A 148 -1.79 10.39 19.60
CA TYR A 148 -1.33 9.46 18.57
C TYR A 148 -2.31 9.35 17.41
N VAL A 149 -3.62 9.36 17.68
CA VAL A 149 -4.69 9.15 16.69
C VAL A 149 -5.04 10.44 15.93
N LEU A 150 -5.02 11.60 16.58
CA LEU A 150 -5.44 12.86 15.96
C LEU A 150 -4.65 13.23 14.68
N PRO A 151 -3.31 13.13 14.63
CA PRO A 151 -2.56 13.36 13.40
C PRO A 151 -2.93 12.39 12.26
N LYS A 152 -3.31 11.15 12.60
CA LYS A 152 -3.70 10.12 11.64
C LYS A 152 -5.05 10.42 10.99
N LEU A 153 -5.99 10.92 11.78
CA LEU A 153 -7.27 11.42 11.28
C LEU A 153 -7.06 12.60 10.31
N ARG A 154 -6.12 13.51 10.61
CA ARG A 154 -5.78 14.61 9.71
C ARG A 154 -5.20 14.12 8.38
N LEU A 155 -4.38 13.06 8.40
CA LEU A 155 -3.90 12.44 7.16
C LEU A 155 -5.06 11.88 6.33
N MET A 156 -6.02 11.19 6.94
CA MET A 156 -7.21 10.70 6.23
C MET A 156 -7.99 11.86 5.58
N GLN A 157 -8.15 12.98 6.29
CA GLN A 157 -8.77 14.19 5.73
C GLN A 157 -7.95 14.78 4.57
N LYS A 158 -6.62 14.81 4.67
CA LYS A 158 -5.73 15.24 3.58
C LYS A 158 -5.92 14.39 2.33
N LEU A 159 -6.05 13.06 2.46
CA LEU A 159 -6.34 12.17 1.33
C LEU A 159 -7.69 12.53 0.67
N GLU A 160 -8.72 12.81 1.47
CA GLU A 160 -10.03 13.22 0.95
C GLU A 160 -9.99 14.57 0.22
N VAL A 161 -9.21 15.52 0.73
CA VAL A 161 -8.96 16.82 0.07
C VAL A 161 -8.17 16.63 -1.23
N ALA A 162 -7.25 15.66 -1.28
CA ALA A 162 -6.51 15.29 -2.49
C ALA A 162 -7.37 14.56 -3.55
N GLY A 163 -8.69 14.42 -3.32
CA GLY A 163 -9.66 13.88 -4.27
C GLY A 163 -10.04 12.42 -4.02
N PHE A 164 -9.40 11.74 -3.07
CA PHE A 164 -9.69 10.34 -2.78
C PHE A 164 -11.01 10.18 -2.02
N LYS A 165 -11.86 9.26 -2.46
CA LYS A 165 -13.11 8.87 -1.79
C LYS A 165 -12.99 7.43 -1.32
N ARG A 166 -13.33 7.19 -0.05
CA ARG A 166 -13.38 5.84 0.52
C ARG A 166 -14.58 5.11 -0.09
N PHE A 167 -14.34 3.91 -0.62
CA PHE A 167 -15.41 3.06 -1.15
C PHE A 167 -15.54 1.72 -0.39
N TYR A 168 -14.48 1.28 0.30
CA TYR A 168 -14.49 0.05 1.07
C TYR A 168 -13.58 0.16 2.30
N VAL A 169 -14.00 -0.48 3.39
CA VAL A 169 -13.25 -0.58 4.66
C VAL A 169 -13.42 -1.97 5.21
N HIS A 170 -12.31 -2.63 5.53
CA HIS A 170 -12.29 -3.95 6.14
C HIS A 170 -11.44 -3.93 7.41
N LYS A 171 -11.85 -4.70 8.41
CA LYS A 171 -11.12 -4.87 9.66
C LYS A 171 -10.23 -6.08 9.48
N ASN A 172 -8.91 -5.93 9.52
CA ASN A 172 -8.03 -7.09 9.46
C ASN A 172 -8.09 -7.86 10.81
N PRO A 173 -8.66 -9.07 10.87
CA PRO A 173 -8.82 -9.81 12.11
C PRO A 173 -7.52 -10.48 12.59
N SER A 174 -6.48 -10.56 11.76
CA SER A 174 -5.14 -11.06 12.12
C SER A 174 -4.46 -10.10 13.11
N CYS A 175 -4.75 -8.81 13.01
CA CYS A 175 -4.10 -7.75 13.77
C CYS A 175 -4.82 -7.43 15.10
N LYS A 176 -4.83 -8.39 16.02
CA LYS A 176 -5.62 -8.33 17.27
C LYS A 176 -5.04 -7.41 18.35
N LEU A 177 -5.92 -6.82 19.14
CA LEU A 177 -5.62 -5.97 20.29
C LEU A 177 -6.61 -6.23 21.43
N LYS A 178 -6.08 -6.51 22.62
CA LYS A 178 -6.86 -6.57 23.86
C LYS A 178 -6.87 -5.19 24.52
N VAL A 179 -8.07 -4.64 24.74
CA VAL A 179 -8.24 -3.35 25.42
C VAL A 179 -8.66 -3.61 26.87
N LYS A 180 -7.93 -3.02 27.82
CA LYS A 180 -8.23 -3.16 29.25
C LYS A 180 -9.66 -2.65 29.54
N GLY A 181 -10.46 -3.46 30.21
CA GLY A 181 -11.84 -3.12 30.57
C GLY A 181 -12.88 -3.38 29.47
N MET A 182 -12.49 -3.97 28.34
CA MET A 182 -13.43 -4.42 27.31
C MET A 182 -13.42 -5.96 27.22
N PRO A 183 -14.60 -6.61 27.14
CA PRO A 183 -14.69 -8.07 27.10
C PRO A 183 -14.38 -8.67 25.72
N MET A 184 -14.15 -7.82 24.71
CA MET A 184 -14.00 -8.21 23.30
C MET A 184 -12.62 -7.83 22.76
N GLU A 185 -12.06 -8.69 21.92
CA GLU A 185 -10.88 -8.35 21.12
C GLU A 185 -11.25 -7.31 20.06
N ARG A 186 -10.34 -6.38 19.82
CA ARG A 186 -10.45 -5.39 18.74
C ARG A 186 -9.34 -5.64 17.72
N THR A 187 -9.45 -5.01 16.56
CA THR A 187 -8.31 -4.91 15.64
C THR A 187 -7.61 -3.57 15.80
N LYS A 188 -6.30 -3.60 15.55
CA LYS A 188 -5.48 -2.41 15.43
C LYS A 188 -5.03 -2.15 13.99
N CYS A 189 -5.49 -2.95 13.03
CA CYS A 189 -5.25 -2.75 11.61
C CYS A 189 -6.55 -2.69 10.80
N TYR A 190 -6.58 -1.78 9.82
CA TYR A 190 -7.77 -1.49 9.03
C TYR A 190 -7.36 -1.28 7.59
N GLU A 191 -7.87 -2.12 6.69
CA GLU A 191 -7.76 -1.95 5.25
C GLU A 191 -8.78 -0.89 4.81
N VAL A 192 -8.30 0.17 4.17
CA VAL A 192 -9.11 1.28 3.69
C VAL A 192 -8.81 1.51 2.22
N HIS A 193 -9.85 1.45 1.41
CA HIS A 193 -9.75 1.48 -0.04
C HIS A 193 -10.32 2.79 -0.55
N TYR A 194 -9.48 3.54 -1.25
CA TYR A 194 -9.77 4.84 -1.79
C TYR A 194 -9.77 4.82 -3.31
N LEU A 195 -10.65 5.62 -3.89
CA LEU A 195 -10.78 5.84 -5.31
C LEU A 195 -10.71 7.33 -5.63
N LYS A 196 -10.05 7.68 -6.72
CA LYS A 196 -10.06 9.02 -7.31
C LYS A 196 -10.45 8.90 -8.79
N ARG A 197 -11.54 9.57 -9.15
CA ARG A 197 -12.04 9.71 -10.53
C ARG A 197 -11.50 11.00 -11.15
#